data_AF-U4TXM6-F1
#
_entry.id   AF-U4TXM6-F1
#
_cell.length_a   1.000
_cell.length_b   1.000
_cell.length_c   1.000
_cell.angle_alpha   90.00
_cell.angle_beta   90.00
_cell.angle_gamma   90.00
#
_symmetry.space_group_name_H-M   'P 1'
#
loop_
_entity.id
_entity.type
_entity.pdbx_description
1 polymer ?
#
loop_
_entity_poly.entity_id
_entity_poly.type
_entity_poly.pdbx_seq_one_letter_code
_entity_poly.pdbx_strand_id
1 'polypeptide(L)'
;MEYDCALAKRCMISLMPESTKSVMTKDDLPPLWQLILLDCLVAKVEVPLDDACASETQTIAVSSHSCVEDLVPIVIRLARSILHCTRWSMFHLVVDQSESSEKLQLKDLELMHDVLAISSKDNTLLCTLASEIDSYLPANVFSVLQAWRTAFLEDTFSSQFSSDIIPSESYILKIIDIHISSLSKSLPFSIDLSLKRTLENLVKFVVQHAPRIENTDTKNKAIELLVSITTDARTEYLYNVAVKALDKMIGDTETDERQKRVYIRYARQNGVLDHTYNLLIKYTSELNAPKPWVHENILHSCLKFYEKIIEKSSGRQALERDKDLVKVLMSVSSPHMKQQYSTRVLHLFNKLFQAAEKSSTDPSLNSLCSSMGKLAEVESEKLQAWLRQIIIGPVEGSGSRIPVLRLRKQPTNTSSEGKQVYVCMGAKDEKKSLVQENSQLLQALTSYIVKQTSNVPEDVSITILKALIPLGSHILSPALEGAGFTELMDVMTMLADAGTGKGHSHLFPAAAQWVESCAKYVQNSDISEKLASTPDLLKNNSALSAASCILDYLTDVILSITEQPPRSVSPQWEHESPLDIELDWQEETIDDDDSGEDSDEDSLSNKLCTFTVTQKEFMNQHW
;
A
#
# COMPACT_ATOMS: atom_id res chain seq x y z
N MET A 1 43.62 26.07 -4.43
CA MET A 1 42.74 24.92 -4.76
C MET A 1 42.84 23.80 -3.73
N GLU A 2 43.81 22.88 -3.75
CA GLU A 2 43.83 21.74 -2.79
C GLU A 2 43.71 22.15 -1.31
N TYR A 3 44.44 23.18 -0.88
CA TYR A 3 44.34 23.75 0.46
C TYR A 3 42.93 24.29 0.76
N ASP A 4 42.33 25.03 -0.18
CA ASP A 4 40.97 25.57 -0.07
C ASP A 4 39.92 24.47 -0.04
N CYS A 5 40.07 23.42 -0.86
CA CYS A 5 39.24 22.23 -0.86
C CYS A 5 39.32 21.52 0.50
N ALA A 6 40.52 21.29 1.04
CA ALA A 6 40.71 20.65 2.34
C ALA A 6 40.18 21.50 3.51
N LEU A 7 40.30 22.82 3.43
CA LEU A 7 39.73 23.76 4.41
C LEU A 7 38.19 23.74 4.34
N ALA A 8 37.61 23.89 3.14
CA ALA A 8 36.16 23.81 2.92
C ALA A 8 35.60 22.46 3.38
N LYS A 9 36.28 21.34 3.09
CA LYS A 9 35.95 19.99 3.57
C LYS A 9 35.82 19.96 5.09
N ARG A 10 36.82 20.48 5.82
CA ARG A 10 36.82 20.53 7.29
C ARG A 10 35.74 21.45 7.84
N CYS A 11 35.58 22.65 7.27
CA CYS A 11 34.57 23.61 7.69
C CYS A 11 33.15 23.08 7.44
N MET A 12 32.84 22.52 6.27
CA MET A 12 31.52 21.93 5.97
C MET A 12 31.18 20.74 6.86
N ILE A 13 32.17 19.93 7.27
CA ILE A 13 31.96 18.86 8.27
C ILE A 13 31.64 19.45 9.65
N SER A 14 32.37 20.50 10.07
CA SER A 14 32.16 21.15 11.38
C SER A 14 30.89 22.00 11.45
N LEU A 15 30.39 22.49 10.32
CA LEU A 15 29.20 23.34 10.17
C LEU A 15 28.01 22.56 9.63
N MET A 16 27.98 21.24 9.83
CA MET A 16 26.87 20.40 9.40
C MET A 16 25.75 20.36 10.46
N PRO A 17 24.49 20.71 10.14
CA PRO A 17 23.39 20.63 11.10
C PRO A 17 23.11 19.19 11.58
N GLU A 18 22.80 19.02 12.86
CA GLU A 18 22.47 17.72 13.46
C GLU A 18 21.09 17.22 13.02
N SER A 19 21.03 16.54 11.88
CA SER A 19 19.80 16.00 11.28
C SER A 19 19.37 14.63 11.83
N THR A 20 19.59 14.36 13.12
CA THR A 20 19.27 13.07 13.78
C THR A 20 17.85 12.99 14.33
N LYS A 21 17.20 14.13 14.59
CA LYS A 21 15.81 14.21 15.07
C LYS A 21 14.82 14.19 13.91
N SER A 22 13.72 13.45 14.04
CA SER A 22 12.62 13.47 13.05
C SER A 22 11.96 14.84 12.96
N VAL A 23 11.82 15.52 14.10
CA VAL A 23 11.23 16.85 14.27
C VAL A 23 12.31 17.82 14.78
N MET A 24 12.47 18.99 14.14
CA MET A 24 13.45 20.02 14.52
C MET A 24 12.79 21.23 15.18
N THR A 25 13.24 21.63 16.37
CA THR A 25 12.79 22.89 17.00
C THR A 25 13.45 24.11 16.35
N LYS A 26 13.04 25.33 16.71
CA LYS A 26 13.68 26.55 16.21
C LYS A 26 15.16 26.66 16.64
N ASP A 27 15.49 26.12 17.81
CA ASP A 27 16.86 26.10 18.34
C ASP A 27 17.77 25.09 17.63
N ASP A 28 17.18 24.10 16.95
CA ASP A 28 17.91 23.12 16.13
C ASP A 28 18.26 23.67 14.72
N LEU A 29 17.69 24.82 14.31
CA LEU A 29 17.94 25.41 12.99
C LEU A 29 19.32 26.11 12.94
N PRO A 30 20.04 26.04 11.80
CA PRO A 30 21.34 26.68 11.67
C PRO A 30 21.21 28.22 11.75
N PRO A 31 22.00 28.91 12.58
CA PRO A 31 22.01 30.37 12.64
C PRO A 31 22.48 30.98 11.32
N LEU A 32 22.02 32.22 11.05
CA LEU A 32 22.27 32.91 9.78
C LEU A 32 23.76 32.97 9.38
N TRP A 33 24.67 33.20 10.34
CA TRP A 33 26.11 33.26 10.07
C TRP A 33 26.67 31.94 9.54
N GLN A 34 26.11 30.79 9.95
CA GLN A 34 26.51 29.47 9.48
C GLN A 34 26.06 29.27 8.02
N LEU A 35 24.85 29.73 7.67
CA LEU A 35 24.34 29.67 6.29
C LEU A 35 25.17 30.53 5.34
N ILE A 36 25.46 31.78 5.73
CA ILE A 36 26.34 32.68 4.98
C ILE A 36 27.72 32.04 4.78
N LEU A 37 28.33 31.54 5.86
CA LEU A 37 29.67 30.94 5.79
C LEU A 37 29.69 29.68 4.91
N LEU A 38 28.66 28.83 4.97
CA LEU A 38 28.54 27.67 4.08
C LEU A 38 28.42 28.09 2.61
N ASP A 39 27.62 29.10 2.30
CA ASP A 39 27.44 29.58 0.92
C ASP A 39 28.73 30.21 0.37
N CYS A 40 29.40 31.05 1.18
CA CYS A 40 30.72 31.59 0.84
C CYS A 40 31.80 30.51 0.65
N LEU A 41 31.74 29.40 1.41
CA LEU A 41 32.67 28.28 1.25
C LEU A 41 32.43 27.49 -0.05
N VAL A 42 31.17 27.33 -0.48
CA VAL A 42 30.85 26.74 -1.80
C VAL A 42 31.37 27.67 -2.90
N ALA A 43 31.02 28.96 -2.85
CA ALA A 43 31.45 29.97 -3.82
C ALA A 43 32.97 30.07 -3.98
N LYS A 44 33.72 30.00 -2.87
CA LYS A 44 35.20 30.03 -2.90
C LYS A 44 35.80 28.80 -3.62
N VAL A 45 35.10 27.68 -3.64
CA VAL A 45 35.53 26.45 -4.31
C VAL A 45 35.00 26.38 -5.75
N GLU A 46 33.82 26.93 -6.02
CA GLU A 46 33.18 27.01 -7.34
C GLU A 46 34.03 27.79 -8.35
N VAL A 47 34.46 29.02 -8.01
CA VAL A 47 35.28 29.88 -8.90
C VAL A 47 36.53 29.18 -9.48
N PRO A 48 37.46 28.61 -8.68
CA PRO A 48 38.63 27.93 -9.23
C PRO A 48 38.30 26.60 -9.94
N LEU A 49 37.13 26.00 -9.70
CA LEU A 49 36.69 24.79 -10.43
C LEU A 49 36.13 25.15 -11.82
N ASP A 50 35.43 26.27 -11.95
CA ASP A 50 34.96 26.79 -13.24
C ASP A 50 36.14 27.21 -14.12
N ASP A 51 37.10 27.97 -13.57
CA ASP A 51 38.34 28.34 -14.28
C ASP A 51 39.13 27.10 -14.74
N ALA A 52 39.25 26.08 -13.88
CA ALA A 52 39.92 24.82 -14.21
C ALA A 52 39.18 24.00 -15.28
N CYS A 53 37.86 24.16 -15.42
CA CYS A 53 37.08 23.56 -16.52
C CYS A 53 37.23 24.32 -17.84
N ALA A 54 37.57 25.61 -17.81
CA ALA A 54 37.84 26.42 -18.99
C ALA A 54 39.28 26.27 -19.52
N SER A 55 40.24 25.90 -18.67
CA SER A 55 41.63 25.66 -19.07
C SER A 55 41.91 24.20 -19.43
N GLU A 56 42.26 23.90 -20.68
CA GLU A 56 42.52 22.54 -21.20
C GLU A 56 43.82 21.86 -20.67
N THR A 57 44.42 22.36 -19.58
CA THR A 57 45.68 21.87 -19.03
C THR A 57 45.50 20.62 -18.16
N GLN A 58 45.91 19.46 -18.70
CA GLN A 58 45.68 18.12 -18.12
C GLN A 58 46.08 17.96 -16.64
N THR A 59 47.18 18.56 -16.18
CA THR A 59 47.62 18.47 -14.77
C THR A 59 46.73 19.24 -13.80
N ILE A 60 46.15 20.36 -14.23
CA ILE A 60 45.19 21.12 -13.42
C ILE A 60 43.88 20.33 -13.32
N ALA A 61 43.42 19.74 -14.43
CA ALA A 61 42.23 18.90 -14.48
C ALA A 61 42.32 17.70 -13.50
N VAL A 62 43.44 16.97 -13.44
CA VAL A 62 43.57 15.83 -12.52
C VAL A 62 43.43 16.24 -11.05
N SER A 63 44.00 17.38 -10.65
CA SER A 63 43.86 17.89 -9.26
C SER A 63 42.47 18.48 -8.95
N SER A 64 41.77 19.04 -9.95
CA SER A 64 40.39 19.53 -9.75
C SER A 64 39.40 18.36 -9.65
N HIS A 65 39.56 17.32 -10.47
CA HIS A 65 38.78 16.09 -10.39
C HIS A 65 38.90 15.43 -9.00
N SER A 66 40.11 15.27 -8.46
CA SER A 66 40.29 14.66 -7.13
C SER A 66 39.66 15.50 -6.01
N CYS A 67 39.77 16.84 -6.04
CA CYS A 67 39.06 17.71 -5.09
C CYS A 67 37.52 17.55 -5.18
N VAL A 68 36.97 17.45 -6.39
CA VAL A 68 35.52 17.29 -6.61
C VAL A 68 35.00 15.96 -6.06
N GLU A 69 35.68 14.84 -6.34
CA GLU A 69 35.29 13.52 -5.80
C GLU A 69 35.28 13.49 -4.28
N ASP A 70 36.21 14.21 -3.66
CA ASP A 70 36.42 14.25 -2.22
C ASP A 70 35.43 15.19 -1.49
N LEU A 71 34.88 16.19 -2.21
CA LEU A 71 33.97 17.21 -1.69
C LEU A 71 32.48 16.89 -1.94
N VAL A 72 32.12 16.36 -3.10
CA VAL A 72 30.71 16.09 -3.46
C VAL A 72 29.97 15.19 -2.46
N PRO A 73 30.54 14.09 -1.90
CA PRO A 73 29.87 13.31 -0.86
C PRO A 73 29.48 14.13 0.39
N ILE A 74 30.28 15.14 0.73
CA ILE A 74 30.04 16.03 1.87
C ILE A 74 29.00 17.08 1.51
N VAL A 75 29.06 17.65 0.30
CA VAL A 75 28.04 18.59 -0.21
C VAL A 75 26.67 17.90 -0.32
N ILE A 76 26.59 16.65 -0.79
CA ILE A 76 25.33 15.86 -0.79
C ILE A 76 24.80 15.68 0.63
N ARG A 77 25.67 15.37 1.60
CA ARG A 77 25.27 15.21 3.01
C ARG A 77 24.79 16.53 3.63
N LEU A 78 25.48 17.63 3.34
CA LEU A 78 25.11 18.97 3.77
C LEU A 78 23.79 19.43 3.14
N ALA A 79 23.63 19.25 1.83
CA ALA A 79 22.40 19.56 1.09
C ALA A 79 21.19 18.78 1.65
N ARG A 80 21.36 17.51 2.03
CA ARG A 80 20.33 16.72 2.73
C ARG A 80 19.97 17.32 4.10
N SER A 81 20.96 17.77 4.87
CA SER A 81 20.73 18.37 6.19
C SER A 81 20.08 19.77 6.08
N ILE A 82 20.52 20.61 5.13
CA ILE A 82 19.90 21.90 4.85
C ILE A 82 18.48 21.72 4.28
N LEU A 83 18.25 20.74 3.40
CA LEU A 83 16.91 20.37 2.93
C LEU A 83 15.99 20.05 4.13
N HIS A 84 16.44 19.22 5.08
CA HIS A 84 15.69 18.93 6.32
C HIS A 84 15.40 20.20 7.14
N CYS A 85 16.37 21.11 7.27
CA CYS A 85 16.17 22.41 7.94
C CYS A 85 15.11 23.26 7.22
N THR A 86 15.21 23.42 5.89
CA THR A 86 14.25 24.13 5.04
C THR A 86 12.84 23.56 5.18
N ARG A 87 12.72 22.22 5.17
CA ARG A 87 11.45 21.49 5.33
C ARG A 87 10.76 21.82 6.65
N TRP A 88 11.51 21.95 7.75
CA TRP A 88 10.97 22.30 9.07
C TRP A 88 10.82 23.81 9.31
N SER A 89 11.68 24.66 8.74
CA SER A 89 11.54 26.13 8.82
C SER A 89 10.19 26.59 8.27
N MET A 90 9.75 26.02 7.15
CA MET A 90 8.42 26.29 6.60
C MET A 90 7.27 25.90 7.56
N PHE A 91 7.43 24.83 8.35
CA PHE A 91 6.44 24.46 9.36
C PHE A 91 6.44 25.38 10.58
N HIS A 92 7.60 25.93 10.97
CA HIS A 92 7.66 26.99 11.97
C HIS A 92 6.90 28.24 11.52
N LEU A 93 6.99 28.64 10.25
CA LEU A 93 6.15 29.72 9.69
C LEU A 93 4.65 29.42 9.75
N VAL A 94 4.23 28.18 9.44
CA VAL A 94 2.83 27.75 9.53
C VAL A 94 2.28 27.83 10.97
N VAL A 95 3.11 27.48 11.96
CA VAL A 95 2.74 27.58 13.38
C VAL A 95 2.69 29.05 13.81
N ASP A 96 3.68 29.86 13.43
CA ASP A 96 3.74 31.29 13.80
C ASP A 96 2.60 32.12 13.20
N GLN A 97 2.06 31.72 12.05
CA GLN A 97 0.89 32.36 11.41
C GLN A 97 -0.47 31.80 11.90
N SER A 98 -0.49 30.83 12.82
CA SER A 98 -1.73 30.25 13.33
C SER A 98 -2.28 31.02 14.54
N GLU A 99 -3.18 31.99 14.29
CA GLU A 99 -3.79 32.83 15.35
C GLU A 99 -4.96 32.16 16.11
N SER A 100 -5.37 30.94 15.73
CA SER A 100 -6.58 30.30 16.28
C SER A 100 -6.36 29.52 17.59
N SER A 101 -7.45 29.33 18.34
CA SER A 101 -7.44 28.80 19.72
C SER A 101 -7.02 27.32 19.89
N GLU A 102 -6.74 26.59 18.80
CA GLU A 102 -6.20 25.24 18.82
C GLU A 102 -4.75 25.29 18.33
N LYS A 103 -3.79 25.24 19.26
CA LYS A 103 -2.35 25.33 18.95
C LYS A 103 -1.89 24.09 18.19
N LEU A 104 -1.77 24.22 16.87
CA LEU A 104 -1.19 23.21 15.98
C LEU A 104 0.23 22.88 16.44
N GLN A 105 0.49 21.65 16.90
CA GLN A 105 1.80 21.28 17.40
C GLN A 105 2.71 20.80 16.27
N LEU A 106 4.02 20.95 16.47
CA LEU A 106 5.02 20.53 15.51
C LEU A 106 5.00 19.00 15.21
N LYS A 107 4.46 18.20 16.14
CA LYS A 107 4.22 16.76 15.98
C LYS A 107 3.06 16.45 15.02
N ASP A 108 2.07 17.34 14.96
CA ASP A 108 0.90 17.21 14.09
C ASP A 108 1.30 17.37 12.62
N LEU A 109 2.25 18.30 12.39
CA LEU A 109 2.85 18.58 11.09
C LEU A 109 3.78 17.49 10.55
N GLU A 110 4.10 16.43 11.31
CA GLU A 110 4.88 15.31 10.80
C GLU A 110 4.16 14.59 9.64
N LEU A 111 2.82 14.47 9.68
CA LEU A 111 2.05 13.98 8.53
C LEU A 111 2.05 14.96 7.37
N MET A 112 2.01 16.26 7.64
CA MET A 112 2.07 17.29 6.61
C MET A 112 3.43 17.28 5.89
N HIS A 113 4.51 16.86 6.55
CA HIS A 113 5.78 16.59 5.86
C HIS A 113 5.60 15.49 4.81
N ASP A 114 5.03 14.34 5.17
CA ASP A 114 4.82 13.22 4.25
C ASP A 114 3.92 13.65 3.07
N VAL A 115 2.89 14.48 3.30
CA VAL A 115 2.03 15.06 2.24
C VAL A 115 2.77 16.01 1.30
N LEU A 116 3.56 16.97 1.81
CA LEU A 116 4.25 17.96 0.98
C LEU A 116 5.44 17.37 0.20
N ALA A 117 6.02 16.26 0.68
CA ALA A 117 7.12 15.56 0.01
C ALA A 117 6.71 14.82 -1.28
N ILE A 118 5.40 14.71 -1.55
CA ILE A 118 4.83 14.02 -2.72
C ILE A 118 3.94 14.92 -3.60
N SER A 119 3.82 16.22 -3.28
CA SER A 119 2.88 17.14 -3.93
C SER A 119 3.53 18.14 -4.91
N SER A 120 4.69 17.80 -5.48
CA SER A 120 5.32 18.56 -6.58
C SER A 120 4.45 18.54 -7.85
N LYS A 121 4.10 19.73 -8.36
CA LYS A 121 3.28 19.89 -9.58
C LYS A 121 4.06 19.71 -10.87
N ASP A 122 5.33 20.11 -10.89
CA ASP A 122 6.18 20.06 -12.09
C ASP A 122 6.54 18.62 -12.50
N ASN A 123 6.46 17.69 -11.55
CA ASN A 123 6.72 16.27 -11.76
C ASN A 123 5.56 15.58 -12.50
N THR A 124 5.77 15.22 -13.77
CA THR A 124 4.75 14.60 -14.64
C THR A 124 4.18 13.28 -14.11
N LEU A 125 4.91 12.55 -13.26
CA LEU A 125 4.43 11.31 -12.65
C LEU A 125 3.47 11.59 -11.47
N LEU A 126 3.62 12.73 -10.81
CA LEU A 126 2.89 13.12 -9.60
C LEU A 126 1.88 14.25 -9.82
N CYS A 127 1.91 14.97 -10.93
CA CYS A 127 1.12 16.18 -11.14
C CYS A 127 -0.40 16.02 -10.88
N THR A 128 -0.98 14.85 -11.21
CA THR A 128 -2.37 14.51 -10.88
C THR A 128 -2.59 14.38 -9.36
N LEU A 129 -1.69 13.67 -8.67
CA LEU A 129 -1.71 13.49 -7.22
C LEU A 129 -1.50 14.82 -6.50
N ALA A 130 -0.51 15.61 -6.92
CA ALA A 130 -0.22 16.95 -6.41
C ALA A 130 -1.42 17.89 -6.56
N SER A 131 -2.12 17.85 -7.69
CA SER A 131 -3.31 18.68 -7.94
C SER A 131 -4.50 18.28 -7.05
N GLU A 132 -4.71 16.97 -6.83
CA GLU A 132 -5.72 16.51 -5.87
C GLU A 132 -5.34 16.92 -4.43
N ILE A 133 -4.06 16.75 -4.02
CA ILE A 133 -3.56 17.12 -2.69
C ILE A 133 -3.75 18.62 -2.42
N ASP A 134 -3.32 19.50 -3.34
CA ASP A 134 -3.41 20.96 -3.15
C ASP A 134 -4.87 21.42 -2.93
N SER A 135 -5.85 20.73 -3.50
CA SER A 135 -7.29 21.02 -3.29
C SER A 135 -7.81 20.67 -1.88
N TYR A 136 -7.04 19.90 -1.12
CA TYR A 136 -7.36 19.44 0.24
C TYR A 136 -6.31 19.86 1.28
N LEU A 137 -5.41 20.79 0.95
CA LEU A 137 -4.48 21.37 1.93
C LEU A 137 -5.18 22.38 2.85
N PRO A 138 -4.85 22.42 4.16
CA PRO A 138 -5.29 23.49 5.05
C PRO A 138 -4.88 24.87 4.52
N ALA A 139 -5.78 25.85 4.63
CA ALA A 139 -5.60 27.18 4.02
C ALA A 139 -4.31 27.91 4.48
N ASN A 140 -3.91 27.74 5.74
CA ASN A 140 -2.67 28.29 6.29
C ASN A 140 -1.40 27.62 5.72
N VAL A 141 -1.43 26.29 5.53
CA VAL A 141 -0.33 25.56 4.88
C VAL A 141 -0.24 25.96 3.41
N PHE A 142 -1.37 26.10 2.74
CA PHE A 142 -1.44 26.51 1.34
C PHE A 142 -0.93 27.94 1.14
N SER A 143 -1.31 28.90 1.99
CA SER A 143 -0.84 30.30 1.89
C SER A 143 0.66 30.42 2.12
N VAL A 144 1.22 29.74 3.14
CA VAL A 144 2.67 29.72 3.41
C VAL A 144 3.42 29.04 2.25
N LEU A 145 2.95 27.90 1.76
CA LEU A 145 3.56 27.19 0.63
C LEU A 145 3.56 28.05 -0.64
N GLN A 146 2.46 28.76 -0.92
CA GLN A 146 2.37 29.62 -2.10
C GLN A 146 3.29 30.84 -1.98
N ALA A 147 3.36 31.49 -0.81
CA ALA A 147 4.32 32.56 -0.56
C ALA A 147 5.77 32.08 -0.69
N TRP A 148 6.08 30.89 -0.19
CA TRP A 148 7.40 30.24 -0.33
C TRP A 148 7.76 29.95 -1.79
N ARG A 149 6.82 29.40 -2.57
CA ARG A 149 6.96 29.16 -4.02
C ARG A 149 7.31 30.46 -4.75
N THR A 150 6.56 31.53 -4.52
CA THR A 150 6.74 32.84 -5.20
C THR A 150 7.89 33.69 -4.67
N ALA A 151 8.51 33.33 -3.53
CA ALA A 151 9.58 34.11 -2.92
C ALA A 151 10.81 34.20 -3.85
N PHE A 152 11.11 35.42 -4.31
CA PHE A 152 12.19 35.72 -5.25
C PHE A 152 13.57 35.42 -4.66
N LEU A 153 14.42 34.78 -5.47
CA LEU A 153 15.85 34.61 -5.23
C LEU A 153 16.61 35.36 -6.33
N GLU A 154 17.70 36.04 -5.95
CA GLU A 154 18.56 36.74 -6.89
C GLU A 154 19.56 35.75 -7.50
N ASP A 155 19.47 35.45 -8.80
CA ASP A 155 20.45 34.60 -9.47
C ASP A 155 21.83 35.30 -9.51
N THR A 156 22.86 34.62 -9.00
CA THR A 156 24.26 35.01 -9.14
C THR A 156 25.06 33.87 -9.72
N PHE A 157 26.09 34.20 -10.49
CA PHE A 157 27.00 33.24 -11.10
C PHE A 157 28.44 33.72 -10.91
N SER A 158 29.36 32.78 -10.68
CA SER A 158 30.82 33.00 -10.65
C SER A 158 31.31 33.88 -11.81
N SER A 159 30.79 33.60 -13.02
CA SER A 159 31.12 34.27 -14.28
C SER A 159 30.80 35.77 -14.35
N GLN A 160 29.95 36.29 -13.45
CA GLN A 160 29.66 37.73 -13.37
C GLN A 160 30.86 38.54 -12.85
N PHE A 161 31.81 37.90 -12.16
CA PHE A 161 32.95 38.53 -11.49
C PHE A 161 34.30 38.19 -12.14
N SER A 162 34.33 37.45 -13.25
CA SER A 162 35.57 37.04 -13.95
C SER A 162 36.41 38.22 -14.47
N SER A 163 35.86 39.43 -14.52
CA SER A 163 36.58 40.67 -14.86
C SER A 163 37.29 41.34 -13.68
N ASP A 164 37.04 40.89 -12.45
CA ASP A 164 37.50 41.55 -11.23
C ASP A 164 38.92 41.11 -10.84
N ILE A 165 39.58 41.91 -10.01
CA ILE A 165 40.96 41.64 -9.56
C ILE A 165 41.04 40.35 -8.74
N ILE A 166 40.01 40.05 -7.94
CA ILE A 166 39.86 38.79 -7.18
C ILE A 166 38.39 38.34 -7.30
N PRO A 167 38.03 37.56 -8.35
CA PRO A 167 36.65 37.19 -8.65
C PRO A 167 35.92 36.50 -7.47
N SER A 168 36.65 35.69 -6.70
CA SER A 168 36.11 34.97 -5.55
C SER A 168 35.77 35.87 -4.36
N GLU A 169 36.48 36.98 -4.16
CA GLU A 169 36.16 37.94 -3.08
C GLU A 169 34.95 38.81 -3.46
N SER A 170 34.89 39.31 -4.70
CA SER A 170 33.70 40.03 -5.21
C SER A 170 32.43 39.16 -5.12
N TYR A 171 32.53 37.88 -5.52
CA TYR A 171 31.41 36.94 -5.46
C TYR A 171 30.97 36.67 -4.01
N ILE A 172 31.92 36.46 -3.08
CA ILE A 172 31.63 36.30 -1.64
C ILE A 172 30.95 37.55 -1.05
N LEU A 173 31.43 38.75 -1.38
CA LEU A 173 30.83 40.01 -0.93
C LEU A 173 29.39 40.14 -1.44
N LYS A 174 29.11 39.75 -2.68
CA LYS A 174 27.75 39.78 -3.23
C LYS A 174 26.83 38.75 -2.55
N ILE A 175 27.33 37.57 -2.18
CA ILE A 175 26.59 36.57 -1.41
C ILE A 175 26.21 37.12 -0.02
N ILE A 176 27.15 37.77 0.68
CA ILE A 176 26.91 38.41 1.98
C ILE A 176 25.85 39.51 1.85
N ASP A 177 25.95 40.38 0.83
CA ASP A 177 24.96 41.40 0.52
C ASP A 177 23.56 40.80 0.29
N ILE A 178 23.45 39.73 -0.51
CA ILE A 178 22.17 39.05 -0.76
C ILE A 178 21.57 38.50 0.54
N HIS A 179 22.34 37.83 1.39
CA HIS A 179 21.84 37.29 2.65
C HIS A 179 21.34 38.40 3.60
N ILE A 180 22.12 39.48 3.77
CA ILE A 180 21.74 40.63 4.61
C ILE A 180 20.51 41.35 4.03
N SER A 181 20.49 41.57 2.72
CA SER A 181 19.35 42.15 1.99
C SER A 181 18.12 41.24 1.98
N SER A 182 18.27 39.92 2.12
CA SER A 182 17.14 38.99 2.25
C SER A 182 16.50 39.08 3.64
N LEU A 183 17.32 39.27 4.69
CA LEU A 183 16.87 39.42 6.06
C LEU A 183 16.01 40.68 6.22
N SER A 184 16.39 41.80 5.59
CA SER A 184 15.62 43.06 5.64
C SER A 184 14.26 43.02 4.93
N LYS A 185 13.96 41.96 4.17
CA LYS A 185 12.70 41.80 3.42
C LYS A 185 11.59 41.08 4.21
N SER A 186 11.91 40.36 5.29
CA SER A 186 10.91 39.69 6.15
C SER A 186 10.75 40.40 7.50
N LEU A 187 9.48 40.58 7.92
CA LEU A 187 9.11 41.08 9.23
C LEU A 187 8.09 40.11 9.85
N PRO A 188 8.41 39.40 10.95
CA PRO A 188 9.70 39.40 11.66
C PRO A 188 10.86 38.84 10.83
N PHE A 189 12.09 39.18 11.24
CA PHE A 189 13.31 38.67 10.62
C PHE A 189 13.32 37.14 10.58
N SER A 190 13.51 36.56 9.39
CA SER A 190 13.52 35.11 9.21
C SER A 190 14.69 34.61 8.36
N ILE A 191 15.18 33.40 8.65
CA ILE A 191 16.30 32.77 7.94
C ILE A 191 15.88 32.05 6.65
N ASP A 192 14.58 32.07 6.33
CA ASP A 192 13.95 31.26 5.30
C ASP A 192 14.53 31.45 3.89
N LEU A 193 14.69 32.70 3.46
CA LEU A 193 15.28 33.02 2.15
C LEU A 193 16.76 32.62 2.10
N SER A 194 17.47 32.72 3.23
CA SER A 194 18.85 32.27 3.35
C SER A 194 18.96 30.74 3.28
N LEU A 195 18.07 29.99 3.94
CA LEU A 195 17.97 28.54 3.81
C LEU A 195 17.63 28.13 2.36
N LYS A 196 16.67 28.80 1.73
CA LYS A 196 16.25 28.57 0.34
C LYS A 196 17.42 28.76 -0.64
N ARG A 197 18.25 29.80 -0.40
CA ARG A 197 19.46 30.11 -1.18
C ARG A 197 20.61 29.14 -0.94
N THR A 198 21.00 28.88 0.31
CA THR A 198 22.08 27.93 0.60
C THR A 198 21.73 26.53 0.05
N LEU A 199 20.46 26.12 0.12
CA LEU A 199 20.00 24.88 -0.54
C LEU A 199 20.15 24.93 -2.07
N GLU A 200 19.78 26.05 -2.69
CA GLU A 200 19.91 26.26 -4.14
C GLU A 200 21.35 26.07 -4.62
N ASN A 201 22.31 26.74 -3.97
CA ASN A 201 23.71 26.71 -4.38
C ASN A 201 24.36 25.34 -4.13
N LEU A 202 24.04 24.70 -2.99
CA LEU A 202 24.48 23.31 -2.73
C LEU A 202 23.92 22.33 -3.79
N VAL A 203 22.68 22.53 -4.26
CA VAL A 203 22.08 21.69 -5.29
C VAL A 203 22.63 22.00 -6.69
N LYS A 204 22.86 23.28 -7.04
CA LYS A 204 23.56 23.70 -8.27
C LYS A 204 24.93 23.01 -8.36
N PHE A 205 25.72 23.03 -7.29
CA PHE A 205 27.01 22.32 -7.19
C PHE A 205 26.88 20.80 -7.40
N VAL A 206 25.92 20.13 -6.74
CA VAL A 206 25.68 18.69 -6.93
C VAL A 206 25.27 18.38 -8.37
N VAL A 207 24.43 19.20 -8.99
CA VAL A 207 23.99 19.05 -10.39
C VAL A 207 25.15 19.19 -11.39
N GLN A 208 26.06 20.13 -11.16
CA GLN A 208 27.23 20.36 -12.01
C GLN A 208 28.24 19.21 -11.95
N HIS A 209 28.49 18.67 -10.75
CA HIS A 209 29.59 17.73 -10.52
C HIS A 209 29.19 16.25 -10.43
N ALA A 210 28.01 15.90 -9.91
CA ALA A 210 27.60 14.50 -9.72
C ALA A 210 27.54 13.64 -11.00
N PRO A 211 27.21 14.16 -12.20
CA PRO A 211 27.27 13.37 -13.43
C PRO A 211 28.69 12.92 -13.82
N ARG A 212 29.73 13.60 -13.32
CA ARG A 212 31.15 13.34 -13.63
C ARG A 212 31.83 12.35 -12.67
N ILE A 213 31.10 11.80 -11.70
CA ILE A 213 31.64 10.92 -10.65
C ILE A 213 31.52 9.45 -11.06
N GLU A 214 32.63 8.71 -10.97
CA GLU A 214 32.67 7.27 -11.24
C GLU A 214 32.14 6.43 -10.07
N ASN A 215 32.30 6.92 -8.83
CA ASN A 215 31.84 6.24 -7.62
C ASN A 215 30.30 6.04 -7.60
N THR A 216 29.87 4.80 -7.77
CA THR A 216 28.45 4.40 -7.87
C THR A 216 27.62 4.70 -6.62
N ASP A 217 28.18 4.56 -5.41
CA ASP A 217 27.49 4.86 -4.15
C ASP A 217 27.22 6.36 -3.99
N THR A 218 28.19 7.19 -4.34
CA THR A 218 28.06 8.66 -4.32
C THR A 218 27.08 9.11 -5.40
N LYS A 219 27.15 8.51 -6.60
CA LYS A 219 26.18 8.73 -7.68
C LYS A 219 24.76 8.36 -7.25
N ASN A 220 24.56 7.21 -6.59
CA ASN A 220 23.28 6.80 -6.03
C ASN A 220 22.78 7.78 -4.95
N LYS A 221 23.65 8.27 -4.05
CA LYS A 221 23.28 9.28 -3.04
C LYS A 221 22.93 10.64 -3.65
N ALA A 222 23.58 11.03 -4.75
CA ALA A 222 23.21 12.23 -5.51
C ALA A 222 21.82 12.05 -6.15
N ILE A 223 21.58 10.92 -6.81
CA ILE A 223 20.28 10.54 -7.39
C ILE A 223 19.16 10.60 -6.34
N GLU A 224 19.35 9.99 -5.17
CA GLU A 224 18.42 10.03 -4.03
C GLU A 224 18.02 11.46 -3.63
N LEU A 225 19.01 12.35 -3.55
CA LEU A 225 18.78 13.76 -3.17
C LEU A 225 18.01 14.50 -4.28
N LEU A 226 18.44 14.37 -5.53
CA LEU A 226 17.80 15.03 -6.67
C LEU A 226 16.38 14.52 -6.91
N VAL A 227 16.13 13.22 -6.73
CA VAL A 227 14.77 12.64 -6.75
C VAL A 227 13.92 13.28 -5.66
N SER A 228 14.38 13.32 -4.39
CA SER A 228 13.61 13.93 -3.30
C SER A 228 13.31 15.43 -3.51
N ILE A 229 14.20 16.16 -4.19
CA ILE A 229 14.00 17.56 -4.60
C ILE A 229 12.92 17.70 -5.68
N THR A 230 12.83 16.74 -6.61
CA THR A 230 11.85 16.76 -7.71
C THR A 230 10.45 16.29 -7.32
N THR A 231 10.27 15.64 -6.16
CA THR A 231 8.95 15.20 -5.66
C THR A 231 8.33 16.14 -4.62
N ASP A 232 9.14 16.94 -3.93
CA ASP A 232 8.73 17.82 -2.84
C ASP A 232 8.26 19.19 -3.34
N ALA A 233 7.04 19.59 -2.95
CA ALA A 233 6.44 20.87 -3.36
C ALA A 233 7.23 22.11 -2.90
N ARG A 234 8.02 21.99 -1.83
CA ARG A 234 8.82 23.10 -1.28
C ARG A 234 10.06 23.42 -2.11
N THR A 235 10.46 22.50 -3.00
CA THR A 235 11.67 22.61 -3.83
C THR A 235 11.40 22.63 -5.33
N GLU A 236 10.16 22.89 -5.76
CA GLU A 236 9.77 23.09 -7.18
C GLU A 236 10.67 24.11 -7.91
N TYR A 237 11.14 25.16 -7.22
CA TYR A 237 12.09 26.14 -7.77
C TYR A 237 13.43 25.54 -8.24
N LEU A 238 13.78 24.33 -7.80
CA LEU A 238 14.98 23.59 -8.22
C LEU A 238 14.70 22.52 -9.28
N TYR A 239 13.42 22.24 -9.60
CA TYR A 239 13.00 21.13 -10.44
C TYR A 239 13.70 21.12 -11.80
N ASN A 240 13.69 22.27 -12.50
CA ASN A 240 14.29 22.42 -13.83
C ASN A 240 15.82 22.20 -13.87
N VAL A 241 16.50 22.40 -12.75
CA VAL A 241 17.96 22.19 -12.62
C VAL A 241 18.24 20.73 -12.25
N ALA A 242 17.48 20.17 -11.30
CA ALA A 242 17.60 18.79 -10.86
C ALA A 242 17.24 17.77 -11.96
N VAL A 243 16.18 18.02 -12.74
CA VAL A 243 15.77 17.15 -13.86
C VAL A 243 16.88 17.00 -14.90
N LYS A 244 17.49 18.12 -15.35
CA LYS A 244 18.59 18.10 -16.33
C LYS A 244 19.81 17.30 -15.88
N ALA A 245 20.01 17.16 -14.56
CA ALA A 245 21.04 16.29 -14.01
C ALA A 245 20.61 14.82 -14.02
N LEU A 246 19.37 14.54 -13.61
CA LEU A 246 18.79 13.19 -13.62
C LEU A 246 18.72 12.61 -15.04
N ASP A 247 18.37 13.42 -16.05
CA ASP A 247 18.39 13.05 -17.47
C ASP A 247 19.77 12.47 -17.86
N LYS A 248 20.85 13.15 -17.47
CA LYS A 248 22.24 12.73 -17.74
C LYS A 248 22.70 11.53 -16.91
N MET A 249 22.09 11.30 -15.74
CA MET A 249 22.56 10.28 -14.78
C MET A 249 21.80 8.95 -14.88
N ILE A 250 20.53 8.97 -15.29
CA ILE A 250 19.59 7.83 -15.28
C ILE A 250 18.76 7.74 -16.58
N GLY A 251 18.70 8.80 -17.39
CA GLY A 251 17.86 8.89 -18.58
C GLY A 251 16.56 9.68 -18.37
N ASP A 252 15.78 9.79 -19.44
CA ASP A 252 14.57 10.62 -19.52
C ASP A 252 13.45 10.15 -18.56
N THR A 253 12.44 11.00 -18.33
CA THR A 253 11.34 10.76 -17.36
C THR A 253 10.59 9.45 -17.57
N GLU A 254 10.53 8.97 -18.81
CA GLU A 254 9.85 7.73 -19.20
C GLU A 254 10.71 6.48 -19.07
N THR A 255 11.99 6.61 -18.72
CA THR A 255 12.89 5.47 -18.54
C THR A 255 12.47 4.66 -17.30
N ASP A 256 12.29 3.35 -17.46
CA ASP A 256 11.80 2.46 -16.40
C ASP A 256 12.65 2.53 -15.12
N GLU A 257 13.98 2.60 -15.22
CA GLU A 257 14.87 2.79 -14.07
C GLU A 257 14.63 4.15 -13.39
N ARG A 258 14.37 5.23 -14.12
CA ARG A 258 14.07 6.54 -13.50
C ARG A 258 12.70 6.56 -12.84
N GLN A 259 11.66 6.02 -13.47
CA GLN A 259 10.34 5.88 -12.86
C GLN A 259 10.44 5.05 -11.57
N LYS A 260 11.14 3.91 -11.64
CA LYS A 260 11.45 3.05 -10.50
C LYS A 260 12.21 3.80 -9.40
N ARG A 261 13.20 4.64 -9.72
CA ARG A 261 13.94 5.48 -8.77
C ARG A 261 13.08 6.57 -8.10
N VAL A 262 12.06 7.10 -8.76
CA VAL A 262 11.09 8.03 -8.17
C VAL A 262 10.13 7.30 -7.22
N TYR A 263 9.67 6.10 -7.60
CA TYR A 263 8.77 5.30 -6.77
C TYR A 263 9.48 4.61 -5.59
N ILE A 264 10.75 4.21 -5.76
CA ILE A 264 11.51 3.41 -4.79
C ILE A 264 11.55 4.07 -3.40
N ARG A 265 11.35 3.21 -2.40
CA ARG A 265 11.70 3.49 -1.01
C ARG A 265 13.22 3.52 -0.84
N TYR A 266 13.79 4.68 -0.59
CA TYR A 266 15.19 4.79 -0.16
C TYR A 266 15.32 4.60 1.35
N ALA A 267 16.43 3.99 1.79
CA ALA A 267 16.69 3.59 3.18
C ALA A 267 16.64 4.72 4.24
N ARG A 268 16.50 5.98 3.80
CA ARG A 268 16.35 7.15 4.65
C ARG A 268 15.08 7.92 4.23
N GLN A 269 13.89 7.37 4.49
CA GLN A 269 12.56 8.01 4.46
C GLN A 269 12.39 9.20 3.48
N ASN A 270 12.59 8.97 2.17
CA ASN A 270 12.53 10.03 1.15
C ASN A 270 11.93 9.57 -0.20
N GLY A 271 11.30 8.38 -0.26
CA GLY A 271 10.64 7.87 -1.47
C GLY A 271 9.15 8.13 -1.46
N VAL A 272 8.52 8.33 -2.63
CA VAL A 272 7.07 8.57 -2.75
C VAL A 272 6.26 7.44 -2.11
N LEU A 273 6.70 6.18 -2.30
CA LEU A 273 6.08 5.03 -1.66
C LEU A 273 6.27 4.99 -0.14
N ASP A 274 7.31 5.60 0.41
CA ASP A 274 7.52 5.66 1.86
C ASP A 274 6.58 6.68 2.50
N HIS A 275 6.55 7.91 1.96
CA HIS A 275 5.68 8.98 2.43
C HIS A 275 4.19 8.60 2.37
N THR A 276 3.73 8.05 1.24
CA THR A 276 2.34 7.58 1.09
C THR A 276 1.99 6.45 2.08
N TYR A 277 2.92 5.53 2.35
CA TYR A 277 2.70 4.43 3.31
C TYR A 277 2.69 4.94 4.76
N ASN A 278 3.66 5.77 5.11
CA ASN A 278 3.74 6.41 6.42
C ASN A 278 2.50 7.25 6.68
N LEU A 279 2.00 7.98 5.68
CA LEU A 279 0.76 8.73 5.77
C LEU A 279 -0.44 7.81 6.06
N LEU A 280 -0.64 6.74 5.27
CA LEU A 280 -1.73 5.77 5.49
C LEU A 280 -1.66 5.17 6.91
N ILE A 281 -0.51 4.63 7.32
CA ILE A 281 -0.37 3.95 8.63
C ILE A 281 -0.41 4.91 9.82
N LYS A 282 0.29 6.05 9.77
CA LYS A 282 0.33 7.03 10.88
C LYS A 282 -0.97 7.85 11.00
N TYR A 283 -1.79 7.91 9.96
CA TYR A 283 -3.13 8.50 10.03
C TYR A 283 -4.14 7.52 10.64
N THR A 284 -4.10 6.23 10.26
CA THR A 284 -5.05 5.23 10.77
C THR A 284 -4.67 4.63 12.12
N SER A 285 -3.45 4.83 12.63
CA SER A 285 -3.02 4.30 13.93
C SER A 285 -3.94 4.70 15.09
N GLU A 286 -4.53 3.69 15.74
CA GLU A 286 -5.54 3.77 16.83
C GLU A 286 -5.16 4.67 18.02
N LEU A 287 -3.87 4.96 18.20
CA LEU A 287 -3.34 5.78 19.29
C LEU A 287 -3.57 7.29 19.10
N ASN A 288 -3.92 7.73 17.90
CA ASN A 288 -4.12 9.14 17.59
C ASN A 288 -5.61 9.47 17.39
N ALA A 289 -6.08 10.52 18.05
CA ALA A 289 -7.37 11.15 17.76
C ALA A 289 -7.47 11.56 16.27
N PRO A 290 -8.69 11.70 15.71
CA PRO A 290 -8.86 12.21 14.35
C PRO A 290 -8.10 13.52 14.16
N LYS A 291 -7.29 13.59 13.09
CA LYS A 291 -6.35 14.68 12.82
C LYS A 291 -6.99 15.71 11.87
N PRO A 292 -7.64 16.78 12.36
CA PRO A 292 -8.45 17.67 11.52
C PRO A 292 -7.65 18.41 10.42
N TRP A 293 -6.32 18.46 10.55
CA TRP A 293 -5.42 19.10 9.58
C TRP A 293 -5.05 18.22 8.36
N VAL A 294 -5.36 16.92 8.36
CA VAL A 294 -5.20 16.06 7.17
C VAL A 294 -6.58 15.59 6.72
N HIS A 295 -7.02 16.04 5.54
CA HIS A 295 -8.26 15.56 4.95
C HIS A 295 -8.09 14.12 4.43
N GLU A 296 -9.02 13.24 4.80
CA GLU A 296 -9.09 11.83 4.38
C GLU A 296 -9.01 11.64 2.85
N ASN A 297 -9.48 12.62 2.06
CA ASN A 297 -9.38 12.59 0.60
C ASN A 297 -7.95 12.52 0.07
N ILE A 298 -6.96 13.03 0.81
CA ILE A 298 -5.54 12.88 0.50
C ILE A 298 -5.14 11.39 0.48
N LEU A 299 -5.72 10.57 1.37
CA LEU A 299 -5.50 9.12 1.40
C LEU A 299 -6.16 8.43 0.21
N HIS A 300 -7.37 8.85 -0.17
CA HIS A 300 -8.02 8.36 -1.39
C HIS A 300 -7.17 8.65 -2.63
N SER A 301 -6.55 9.84 -2.72
CA SER A 301 -5.61 10.18 -3.80
C SER A 301 -4.34 9.30 -3.77
N CYS A 302 -3.81 8.99 -2.57
CA CYS A 302 -2.69 8.06 -2.43
C CYS A 302 -3.06 6.63 -2.88
N LEU A 303 -4.27 6.16 -2.59
CA LEU A 303 -4.77 4.84 -3.04
C LEU A 303 -4.99 4.80 -4.57
N LYS A 304 -5.58 5.85 -5.17
CA LYS A 304 -5.65 5.99 -6.65
C LYS A 304 -4.25 5.98 -7.29
N PHE A 305 -3.27 6.61 -6.64
CA PHE A 305 -1.87 6.56 -7.10
C PHE A 305 -1.32 5.13 -7.04
N TYR A 306 -1.64 4.36 -5.97
CA TYR A 306 -1.27 2.94 -5.88
C TYR A 306 -1.93 2.10 -6.98
N GLU A 307 -3.21 2.36 -7.29
CA GLU A 307 -3.92 1.73 -8.41
C GLU A 307 -3.26 2.02 -9.78
N LYS A 308 -2.62 3.18 -9.95
CA LYS A 308 -1.94 3.60 -11.20
C LYS A 308 -0.54 3.00 -11.35
N ILE A 309 0.22 2.86 -10.26
CA ILE A 309 1.58 2.29 -10.31
C ILE A 309 1.57 0.76 -10.44
N ILE A 310 0.52 0.07 -9.99
CA ILE A 310 0.37 -1.39 -10.16
C ILE A 310 0.29 -1.79 -11.65
N GLU A 311 -0.26 -0.93 -12.50
CA GLU A 311 -0.31 -1.15 -13.95
C GLU A 311 1.11 -1.09 -14.58
N LYS A 312 2.02 -0.28 -14.02
CA LYS A 312 3.39 -0.10 -14.54
C LYS A 312 4.37 -1.14 -14.01
N SER A 313 5.27 -1.63 -14.87
CA SER A 313 6.39 -2.54 -14.51
C SER A 313 7.29 -1.96 -13.42
N SER A 314 7.72 -0.72 -13.63
CA SER A 314 8.56 0.05 -12.70
C SER A 314 7.92 0.27 -11.33
N GLY A 315 6.60 0.44 -11.28
CA GLY A 315 5.81 0.57 -10.06
C GLY A 315 5.69 -0.73 -9.27
N ARG A 316 5.41 -1.85 -9.96
CA ARG A 316 5.35 -3.20 -9.37
C ARG A 316 6.66 -3.60 -8.69
N GLN A 317 7.79 -3.44 -9.38
CA GLN A 317 9.12 -3.71 -8.81
C GLN A 317 9.51 -2.79 -7.64
N ALA A 318 8.99 -1.55 -7.61
CA ALA A 318 9.22 -0.62 -6.50
C ALA A 318 8.35 -0.98 -5.28
N LEU A 319 7.16 -1.55 -5.49
CA LEU A 319 6.23 -1.93 -4.42
C LEU A 319 6.63 -3.26 -3.76
N GLU A 320 7.17 -4.21 -4.53
CA GLU A 320 7.65 -5.52 -4.03
C GLU A 320 8.68 -5.39 -2.91
N ARG A 321 9.64 -4.46 -3.06
CA ARG A 321 10.92 -4.52 -2.35
C ARG A 321 10.87 -4.45 -0.82
N ASP A 322 9.83 -3.89 -0.21
CA ASP A 322 9.82 -3.65 1.25
C ASP A 322 8.43 -3.32 1.87
N LYS A 323 7.36 -4.06 1.55
CA LYS A 323 6.03 -3.80 2.16
C LYS A 323 5.18 -5.02 2.50
N ASP A 324 4.72 -5.03 3.75
CA ASP A 324 3.49 -5.72 4.14
C ASP A 324 2.28 -4.93 3.62
N LEU A 325 1.78 -5.25 2.42
CA LEU A 325 0.51 -4.68 1.94
C LEU A 325 -0.64 -4.97 2.90
N VAL A 326 -0.58 -6.09 3.63
CA VAL A 326 -1.47 -6.43 4.75
C VAL A 326 -1.64 -5.27 5.74
N LYS A 327 -0.59 -4.49 6.07
CA LYS A 327 -0.73 -3.33 6.97
C LYS A 327 -1.57 -2.20 6.35
N VAL A 328 -1.57 -2.06 5.02
CA VAL A 328 -2.46 -1.12 4.32
C VAL A 328 -3.90 -1.64 4.30
N LEU A 329 -4.11 -2.95 4.11
CA LEU A 329 -5.43 -3.58 4.25
C LEU A 329 -6.02 -3.34 5.64
N MET A 330 -5.23 -3.63 6.68
CA MET A 330 -5.62 -3.46 8.08
C MET A 330 -5.78 -2.00 8.52
N SER A 331 -5.36 -1.02 7.72
CA SER A 331 -5.58 0.41 8.02
C SER A 331 -7.07 0.79 8.11
N VAL A 332 -7.93 0.01 7.45
CA VAL A 332 -9.40 0.16 7.46
C VAL A 332 -10.03 -0.28 8.78
N SER A 333 -9.32 -1.04 9.64
CA SER A 333 -9.85 -1.51 10.94
C SER A 333 -10.19 -0.37 11.92
N SER A 334 -9.63 0.82 11.69
CA SER A 334 -9.65 1.96 12.60
C SER A 334 -11.03 2.64 12.67
N PRO A 335 -11.60 2.88 13.86
CA PRO A 335 -13.02 3.24 14.03
C PRO A 335 -13.40 4.65 13.54
N HIS A 336 -12.43 5.44 13.06
CA HIS A 336 -12.61 6.82 12.63
C HIS A 336 -12.63 7.00 11.10
N MET A 337 -12.44 5.93 10.32
CA MET A 337 -12.43 6.01 8.85
C MET A 337 -13.86 5.97 8.29
N LYS A 338 -14.08 6.62 7.14
CA LYS A 338 -15.38 6.54 6.45
C LYS A 338 -15.45 5.30 5.55
N GLN A 339 -16.67 4.85 5.27
CA GLN A 339 -16.91 3.69 4.39
C GLN A 339 -16.25 3.82 3.01
N GLN A 340 -16.15 5.05 2.48
CA GLN A 340 -15.50 5.35 1.19
C GLN A 340 -14.01 4.97 1.18
N TYR A 341 -13.30 5.10 2.30
CA TYR A 341 -11.91 4.69 2.42
C TYR A 341 -11.78 3.16 2.35
N SER A 342 -12.68 2.44 3.04
CA SER A 342 -12.79 0.98 2.94
C SER A 342 -12.99 0.50 1.50
N THR A 343 -13.94 1.11 0.77
CA THR A 343 -14.20 0.80 -0.65
C THR A 343 -12.97 1.01 -1.53
N ARG A 344 -12.23 2.11 -1.31
CA ARG A 344 -11.00 2.42 -2.06
C ARG A 344 -9.85 1.45 -1.77
N VAL A 345 -9.70 0.99 -0.53
CA VAL A 345 -8.71 -0.04 -0.19
C VAL A 345 -9.08 -1.37 -0.85
N LEU A 346 -10.36 -1.77 -0.82
CA LEU A 346 -10.81 -3.00 -1.50
C LEU A 346 -10.65 -2.94 -3.03
N HIS A 347 -10.96 -1.79 -3.66
CA HIS A 347 -10.66 -1.53 -5.08
C HIS A 347 -9.18 -1.76 -5.41
N LEU A 348 -8.26 -1.21 -4.60
CA LEU A 348 -6.82 -1.37 -4.80
C LEU A 348 -6.40 -2.84 -4.80
N PHE A 349 -6.87 -3.65 -3.84
CA PHE A 349 -6.54 -5.07 -3.76
C PHE A 349 -7.16 -5.88 -4.91
N ASN A 350 -8.43 -5.63 -5.27
CA ASN A 350 -9.02 -6.29 -6.43
C ASN A 350 -8.30 -5.92 -7.74
N LYS A 351 -7.82 -4.69 -7.88
CA LYS A 351 -7.02 -4.26 -9.03
C LYS A 351 -5.64 -4.95 -9.06
N LEU A 352 -5.00 -5.14 -7.89
CA LEU A 352 -3.76 -5.91 -7.75
C LEU A 352 -3.96 -7.37 -8.22
N PHE A 353 -5.03 -8.01 -7.76
CA PHE A 353 -5.34 -9.39 -8.11
C PHE A 353 -5.70 -9.54 -9.60
N GLN A 354 -6.53 -8.66 -10.16
CA GLN A 354 -6.81 -8.63 -11.60
C GLN A 354 -5.55 -8.40 -12.45
N ALA A 355 -4.58 -7.61 -11.96
CA ALA A 355 -3.29 -7.44 -12.64
C ALA A 355 -2.46 -8.73 -12.59
N ALA A 356 -2.43 -9.42 -11.45
CA ALA A 356 -1.75 -10.71 -11.29
C ALA A 356 -2.36 -11.80 -12.19
N GLU A 357 -3.70 -11.87 -12.33
CA GLU A 357 -4.35 -12.79 -13.27
C GLU A 357 -3.99 -12.50 -14.73
N LYS A 358 -3.98 -11.22 -15.12
CA LYS A 358 -3.65 -10.80 -16.50
C LYS A 358 -2.16 -10.95 -16.83
N SER A 359 -1.29 -11.02 -15.83
CA SER A 359 0.16 -11.13 -16.01
C SER A 359 0.81 -12.09 -15.00
N SER A 360 0.33 -13.34 -15.03
CA SER A 360 0.75 -14.44 -14.15
C SER A 360 2.25 -14.77 -14.18
N THR A 361 2.97 -14.33 -15.22
CA THR A 361 4.42 -14.50 -15.37
C THR A 361 5.26 -13.41 -14.68
N ASP A 362 4.65 -12.36 -14.11
CA ASP A 362 5.40 -11.30 -13.41
C ASP A 362 5.79 -11.74 -11.97
N PRO A 363 7.09 -11.90 -11.67
CA PRO A 363 7.54 -12.28 -10.33
C PRO A 363 7.15 -11.25 -9.27
N SER A 364 7.12 -9.95 -9.61
CA SER A 364 6.82 -8.87 -8.67
C SER A 364 5.37 -8.91 -8.21
N LEU A 365 4.42 -9.17 -9.12
CA LEU A 365 3.01 -9.34 -8.76
C LEU A 365 2.77 -10.62 -7.96
N ASN A 366 3.43 -11.70 -8.34
CA ASN A 366 3.37 -12.97 -7.61
C ASN A 366 3.89 -12.81 -6.16
N SER A 367 5.01 -12.12 -5.98
CA SER A 367 5.61 -11.77 -4.68
C SER A 367 4.68 -10.88 -3.83
N LEU A 368 4.07 -9.86 -4.44
CA LEU A 368 3.08 -9.00 -3.80
C LEU A 368 1.81 -9.77 -3.37
N CYS A 369 1.32 -10.71 -4.17
CA CYS A 369 0.19 -11.56 -3.81
C CYS A 369 0.56 -12.53 -2.68
N SER A 370 1.76 -13.14 -2.72
CA SER A 370 2.29 -13.96 -1.63
C SER A 370 2.41 -13.19 -0.31
N SER A 371 2.62 -11.86 -0.34
CA SER A 371 2.62 -11.04 0.87
C SER A 371 1.28 -11.06 1.63
N MET A 372 0.17 -11.42 0.96
CA MET A 372 -1.13 -11.64 1.59
C MET A 372 -1.14 -12.86 2.53
N GLY A 373 -0.18 -13.79 2.40
CA GLY A 373 0.00 -14.89 3.36
C GLY A 373 0.17 -14.41 4.81
N LYS A 374 0.75 -13.22 4.99
CA LYS A 374 0.91 -12.58 6.32
C LYS A 374 -0.41 -12.16 6.96
N LEU A 375 -1.54 -12.20 6.24
CA LEU A 375 -2.87 -11.97 6.81
C LEU A 375 -3.25 -13.06 7.82
N ALA A 376 -2.70 -14.28 7.71
CA ALA A 376 -2.87 -15.35 8.69
C ALA A 376 -2.17 -15.05 10.04
N GLU A 377 -1.18 -14.14 10.06
CA GLU A 377 -0.46 -13.73 11.27
C GLU A 377 -1.13 -12.56 12.01
N VAL A 378 -2.20 -11.99 11.46
CA VAL A 378 -2.85 -10.79 12.00
C VAL A 378 -3.76 -11.14 13.19
N GLU A 379 -3.74 -10.28 14.22
CA GLU A 379 -4.61 -10.38 15.39
C GLU A 379 -6.10 -10.44 15.00
N SER A 380 -6.78 -11.51 15.43
CA SER A 380 -8.18 -11.79 15.11
C SER A 380 -9.13 -10.63 15.47
N GLU A 381 -8.89 -9.90 16.56
CA GLU A 381 -9.71 -8.75 16.96
C GLU A 381 -9.66 -7.61 15.92
N LYS A 382 -8.48 -7.32 15.35
CA LYS A 382 -8.34 -6.32 14.28
C LYS A 382 -8.96 -6.80 12.98
N LEU A 383 -8.80 -8.08 12.64
CA LEU A 383 -9.43 -8.67 11.45
C LEU A 383 -10.97 -8.65 11.54
N GLN A 384 -11.54 -8.90 12.72
CA GLN A 384 -12.97 -8.75 12.96
C GLN A 384 -13.42 -7.29 12.88
N ALA A 385 -12.68 -6.34 13.46
CA ALA A 385 -12.99 -4.91 13.35
C ALA A 385 -13.02 -4.44 11.88
N TRP A 386 -12.04 -4.89 11.09
CA TRP A 386 -11.96 -4.64 9.64
C TRP A 386 -13.18 -5.18 8.88
N LEU A 387 -13.45 -6.49 8.98
CA LEU A 387 -14.58 -7.14 8.30
C LEU A 387 -15.93 -6.55 8.71
N ARG A 388 -16.07 -6.20 9.99
CA ARG A 388 -17.26 -5.54 10.51
C ARG A 388 -17.47 -4.15 9.89
N GLN A 389 -16.42 -3.36 9.68
CA GLN A 389 -16.54 -2.08 8.98
C GLN A 389 -16.92 -2.27 7.50
N ILE A 390 -16.34 -3.24 6.81
CA ILE A 390 -16.70 -3.55 5.42
C ILE A 390 -18.19 -3.89 5.28
N ILE A 391 -18.67 -4.82 6.11
CA ILE A 391 -20.00 -5.45 5.95
C ILE A 391 -21.13 -4.65 6.61
N ILE A 392 -20.88 -4.03 7.79
CA ILE A 392 -21.92 -3.32 8.57
C ILE A 392 -21.73 -1.79 8.53
N GLY A 393 -20.51 -1.32 8.25
CA GLY A 393 -20.16 0.10 8.28
C GLY A 393 -19.66 0.62 9.64
N PRO A 394 -19.12 1.86 9.67
CA PRO A 394 -18.64 2.51 10.89
C PRO A 394 -19.80 2.85 11.84
N VAL A 395 -19.57 2.68 13.15
CA VAL A 395 -20.56 3.00 14.19
C VAL A 395 -20.46 4.47 14.58
N GLU A 396 -21.18 5.33 13.88
CA GLU A 396 -21.30 6.75 14.22
C GLU A 396 -22.23 6.93 15.44
N GLY A 397 -21.72 6.79 16.68
CA GLY A 397 -22.53 7.09 17.88
C GLY A 397 -21.94 6.75 19.25
N SER A 398 -21.41 7.79 19.93
CA SER A 398 -21.02 7.83 21.36
C SER A 398 -19.83 6.96 21.81
N GLY A 399 -18.95 7.55 22.61
CA GLY A 399 -17.72 6.93 23.12
C GLY A 399 -17.98 5.87 24.19
N SER A 400 -18.37 4.67 23.77
CA SER A 400 -18.28 3.46 24.59
C SER A 400 -17.24 2.51 23.99
N ARG A 401 -16.60 1.73 24.86
CA ARG A 401 -15.54 0.79 24.49
C ARG A 401 -16.05 -0.19 23.43
N ILE A 402 -15.17 -0.56 22.50
CA ILE A 402 -15.37 -1.71 21.60
C ILE A 402 -15.91 -2.87 22.45
N PRO A 403 -17.11 -3.39 22.17
CA PRO A 403 -17.56 -4.63 22.79
C PRO A 403 -16.75 -5.75 22.16
N VAL A 404 -15.59 -6.05 22.74
CA VAL A 404 -14.80 -7.24 22.43
C VAL A 404 -15.77 -8.43 22.51
N LEU A 405 -15.95 -9.13 21.40
CA LEU A 405 -16.90 -10.24 21.24
C LEU A 405 -16.43 -11.48 22.03
N ARG A 406 -16.42 -11.37 23.36
CA ARG A 406 -16.22 -12.51 24.25
C ARG A 406 -17.49 -13.34 24.32
N LEU A 407 -17.43 -14.52 23.71
CA LEU A 407 -18.42 -15.58 23.84
C LEU A 407 -18.64 -15.95 25.32
N ARG A 408 -19.66 -15.38 25.97
CA ARG A 408 -19.94 -15.59 27.39
C ARG A 408 -20.67 -16.92 27.59
N LYS A 409 -20.03 -17.87 28.26
CA LYS A 409 -20.68 -19.09 28.75
C LYS A 409 -21.71 -18.75 29.85
N GLN A 410 -22.95 -19.19 29.60
CA GLN A 410 -24.09 -19.39 30.52
C GLN A 410 -24.62 -18.21 31.38
N PRO A 411 -25.93 -18.24 31.74
CA PRO A 411 -26.61 -17.13 32.40
C PRO A 411 -26.54 -17.23 33.92
N THR A 412 -26.50 -16.06 34.58
CA THR A 412 -26.92 -15.90 35.97
C THR A 412 -27.85 -14.70 36.07
N ASN A 413 -29.00 -14.90 36.72
CA ASN A 413 -30.10 -13.94 36.77
C ASN A 413 -29.74 -12.71 37.62
N THR A 414 -29.93 -11.50 37.07
CA THR A 414 -30.40 -10.32 37.80
C THR A 414 -31.06 -9.34 36.83
N SER A 415 -32.24 -8.85 37.16
CA SER A 415 -33.00 -7.87 36.39
C SER A 415 -32.51 -6.44 36.61
N SER A 416 -32.39 -5.66 35.54
CA SER A 416 -32.60 -4.21 35.59
C SER A 416 -33.14 -3.71 34.26
N GLU A 417 -34.15 -2.86 34.32
CA GLU A 417 -34.82 -2.30 33.14
C GLU A 417 -33.90 -1.30 32.42
N GLY A 418 -33.66 -1.53 31.12
CA GLY A 418 -32.91 -0.62 30.26
C GLY A 418 -33.72 -0.31 29.00
N LYS A 419 -34.06 0.96 28.78
CA LYS A 419 -34.84 1.42 27.63
C LYS A 419 -34.26 0.91 26.30
N GLN A 420 -35.04 0.15 25.53
CA GLN A 420 -34.74 -0.09 24.12
C GLN A 420 -34.90 1.22 23.35
N VAL A 421 -33.82 1.67 22.71
CA VAL A 421 -33.85 2.79 21.76
C VAL A 421 -33.90 2.20 20.36
N TYR A 422 -35.05 2.31 19.71
CA TYR A 422 -35.20 1.95 18.30
C TYR A 422 -34.41 2.93 17.44
N VAL A 423 -33.28 2.48 16.87
CA VAL A 423 -32.55 3.23 15.85
C VAL A 423 -33.20 2.96 14.50
N CYS A 424 -34.11 3.83 14.08
CA CYS A 424 -34.68 3.78 12.73
C CYS A 424 -33.55 3.92 11.69
N MET A 425 -33.37 2.92 10.83
CA MET A 425 -32.40 2.97 9.72
C MET A 425 -32.87 3.91 8.60
N GLY A 426 -32.79 5.22 8.85
CA GLY A 426 -32.77 6.27 7.82
C GLY A 426 -31.39 6.42 7.17
N ALA A 427 -30.76 5.32 6.77
CA ALA A 427 -29.48 5.37 6.07
C ALA A 427 -29.71 5.88 4.64
N LYS A 428 -29.17 7.07 4.32
CA LYS A 428 -29.14 7.66 2.97
C LYS A 428 -28.69 6.62 1.94
N ASP A 429 -29.30 6.62 0.76
CA ASP A 429 -29.09 5.58 -0.25
C ASP A 429 -27.62 5.38 -0.65
N GLU A 430 -26.80 6.44 -0.62
CA GLU A 430 -25.35 6.37 -0.81
C GLU A 430 -24.64 5.41 0.16
N LYS A 431 -25.04 5.37 1.45
CA LYS A 431 -24.45 4.46 2.43
C LYS A 431 -24.82 2.99 2.14
N LYS A 432 -26.03 2.73 1.64
CA LYS A 432 -26.45 1.38 1.23
C LYS A 432 -25.69 0.93 -0.03
N SER A 433 -25.57 1.82 -1.02
CA SER A 433 -24.79 1.58 -2.24
C SER A 433 -23.34 1.18 -1.94
N LEU A 434 -22.65 1.93 -1.07
CA LEU A 434 -21.25 1.64 -0.69
C LEU A 434 -21.09 0.32 0.09
N VAL A 435 -22.08 -0.10 0.87
CA VAL A 435 -22.04 -1.41 1.55
C VAL A 435 -22.25 -2.55 0.56
N GLN A 436 -23.17 -2.40 -0.41
CA GLN A 436 -23.37 -3.39 -1.47
C GLN A 436 -22.13 -3.52 -2.38
N GLU A 437 -21.53 -2.39 -2.76
CA GLU A 437 -20.26 -2.37 -3.50
C GLU A 437 -19.14 -3.07 -2.71
N ASN A 438 -19.03 -2.79 -1.40
CA ASN A 438 -18.06 -3.46 -0.53
C ASN A 438 -18.28 -4.97 -0.41
N SER A 439 -19.54 -5.44 -0.41
CA SER A 439 -19.88 -6.86 -0.44
C SER A 439 -19.37 -7.55 -1.72
N GLN A 440 -19.65 -6.95 -2.89
CA GLN A 440 -19.17 -7.45 -4.18
C GLN A 440 -17.63 -7.44 -4.30
N LEU A 441 -16.98 -6.38 -3.78
CA LEU A 441 -15.53 -6.29 -3.74
C LEU A 441 -14.91 -7.32 -2.79
N LEU A 442 -15.57 -7.63 -1.66
CA LEU A 442 -15.14 -8.69 -0.74
C LEU A 442 -15.31 -10.08 -1.37
N GLN A 443 -16.40 -10.34 -2.11
CA GLN A 443 -16.60 -11.55 -2.90
C GLN A 443 -15.49 -11.74 -3.95
N ALA A 444 -15.15 -10.69 -4.70
CA ALA A 444 -14.07 -10.75 -5.70
C ALA A 444 -12.69 -11.04 -5.06
N LEU A 445 -12.39 -10.40 -3.93
CA LEU A 445 -11.16 -10.63 -3.16
C LEU A 445 -11.08 -12.07 -2.63
N THR A 446 -12.17 -12.57 -2.06
CA THR A 446 -12.30 -13.95 -1.60
C THR A 446 -12.12 -14.95 -2.73
N SER A 447 -12.81 -14.74 -3.87
CA SER A 447 -12.74 -15.63 -5.03
C SER A 447 -11.31 -15.78 -5.56
N TYR A 448 -10.52 -14.70 -5.58
CA TYR A 448 -9.11 -14.77 -5.93
C TYR A 448 -8.28 -15.55 -4.91
N ILE A 449 -8.48 -15.33 -3.61
CA ILE A 449 -7.76 -16.05 -2.53
C ILE A 449 -8.04 -17.56 -2.57
N VAL A 450 -9.29 -17.95 -2.83
CA VAL A 450 -9.75 -19.35 -2.85
C VAL A 450 -9.27 -20.11 -4.10
N LYS A 451 -8.94 -19.40 -5.19
CA LYS A 451 -8.54 -19.98 -6.47
C LYS A 451 -7.24 -20.79 -6.35
N GLN A 452 -7.25 -22.02 -6.86
CA GLN A 452 -6.11 -22.96 -6.81
C GLN A 452 -4.83 -22.45 -7.49
N THR A 453 -4.91 -21.43 -8.34
CA THR A 453 -3.76 -20.78 -9.01
C THR A 453 -3.22 -19.57 -8.24
N SER A 454 -3.74 -19.26 -7.05
CA SER A 454 -3.27 -18.15 -6.23
C SER A 454 -2.04 -18.57 -5.41
N ASN A 455 -1.12 -17.64 -5.16
CA ASN A 455 0.04 -17.87 -4.28
C ASN A 455 -0.30 -17.61 -2.80
N VAL A 456 -1.58 -17.61 -2.43
CA VAL A 456 -2.05 -17.31 -1.07
C VAL A 456 -2.26 -18.63 -0.30
N PRO A 457 -1.67 -18.82 0.90
CA PRO A 457 -1.81 -20.06 1.65
C PRO A 457 -3.23 -20.26 2.22
N GLU A 458 -3.68 -21.52 2.26
CA GLU A 458 -5.00 -21.97 2.78
C GLU A 458 -5.32 -21.39 4.18
N ASP A 459 -4.30 -21.22 5.02
CA ASP A 459 -4.42 -20.67 6.38
C ASP A 459 -5.02 -19.25 6.40
N VAL A 460 -4.84 -18.45 5.33
CA VAL A 460 -5.46 -17.12 5.21
C VAL A 460 -6.97 -17.25 5.10
N SER A 461 -7.47 -18.14 4.22
CA SER A 461 -8.91 -18.39 4.04
C SER A 461 -9.56 -18.85 5.35
N ILE A 462 -8.91 -19.78 6.05
CA ILE A 462 -9.34 -20.28 7.36
C ILE A 462 -9.35 -19.15 8.42
N THR A 463 -8.38 -18.24 8.39
CA THR A 463 -8.28 -17.12 9.34
C THR A 463 -9.35 -16.06 9.10
N ILE A 464 -9.64 -15.71 7.84
CA ILE A 464 -10.76 -14.83 7.48
C ILE A 464 -12.09 -15.48 7.89
N LEU A 465 -12.29 -16.77 7.59
CA LEU A 465 -13.52 -17.50 7.95
C LEU A 465 -13.76 -17.50 9.47
N LYS A 466 -12.72 -17.74 10.28
CA LYS A 466 -12.79 -17.67 11.75
C LYS A 466 -13.14 -16.27 12.27
N ALA A 467 -12.75 -15.21 11.57
CA ALA A 467 -13.13 -13.84 11.90
C ALA A 467 -14.58 -13.53 11.47
N LEU A 468 -15.07 -14.09 10.36
CA LEU A 468 -16.45 -13.90 9.89
C LEU A 468 -17.49 -14.64 10.76
N ILE A 469 -17.18 -15.79 11.36
CA ILE A 469 -18.14 -16.57 12.16
C ILE A 469 -18.81 -15.73 13.30
N PRO A 470 -18.06 -15.01 14.17
CA PRO A 470 -18.70 -14.15 15.17
C PRO A 470 -19.49 -12.99 14.57
N LEU A 471 -19.11 -12.49 13.39
CA LEU A 471 -19.83 -11.44 12.69
C LEU A 471 -21.19 -11.94 12.14
N GLY A 472 -21.22 -13.15 11.55
CA GLY A 472 -22.46 -13.81 11.14
C GLY A 472 -23.45 -13.97 12.30
N SER A 473 -22.96 -14.40 13.47
CA SER A 473 -23.79 -14.50 14.68
C SER A 473 -24.36 -13.15 15.17
N HIS A 474 -23.66 -12.04 14.89
CA HIS A 474 -24.13 -10.69 15.22
C HIS A 474 -25.18 -10.18 14.21
N ILE A 475 -25.05 -10.52 12.92
CA ILE A 475 -26.02 -10.13 11.87
C ILE A 475 -27.35 -10.89 12.03
N LEU A 476 -27.31 -12.14 12.47
CA LEU A 476 -28.47 -12.94 12.84
C LEU A 476 -29.10 -12.56 14.19
N SER A 477 -28.50 -11.63 14.94
CA SER A 477 -29.07 -11.17 16.19
C SER A 477 -30.31 -10.28 15.96
N PRO A 478 -31.21 -10.11 16.96
CA PRO A 478 -32.40 -9.27 16.84
C PRO A 478 -32.15 -7.79 16.54
N ALA A 479 -30.89 -7.34 16.51
CA ALA A 479 -30.51 -5.96 16.22
C ALA A 479 -30.35 -5.67 14.71
N LEU A 480 -30.22 -6.69 13.86
CA LEU A 480 -29.93 -6.55 12.42
C LEU A 480 -30.85 -7.39 11.51
N GLU A 481 -31.69 -8.26 12.08
CA GLU A 481 -32.74 -9.03 11.39
C GLU A 481 -32.26 -9.77 10.11
N GLY A 482 -30.98 -10.21 10.07
CA GLY A 482 -30.42 -11.00 8.98
C GLY A 482 -30.13 -10.24 7.67
N ALA A 483 -30.25 -8.91 7.62
CA ALA A 483 -30.02 -8.15 6.40
C ALA A 483 -28.57 -8.33 5.87
N GLY A 484 -28.43 -8.78 4.63
CA GLY A 484 -27.13 -9.06 3.99
C GLY A 484 -26.47 -10.39 4.38
N PHE A 485 -27.13 -11.23 5.19
CA PHE A 485 -26.54 -12.50 5.64
C PHE A 485 -26.33 -13.51 4.51
N THR A 486 -27.18 -13.55 3.49
CA THR A 486 -27.06 -14.49 2.36
C THR A 486 -25.78 -14.27 1.56
N GLU A 487 -25.48 -13.01 1.18
CA GLU A 487 -24.24 -12.66 0.46
C GLU A 487 -22.99 -12.99 1.29
N LEU A 488 -23.08 -12.84 2.63
CA LEU A 488 -22.02 -13.23 3.55
C LEU A 488 -21.88 -14.76 3.63
N MET A 489 -22.98 -15.51 3.61
CA MET A 489 -22.95 -16.97 3.64
C MET A 489 -22.27 -17.51 2.37
N ASP A 490 -22.53 -16.92 1.20
CA ASP A 490 -21.83 -17.26 -0.05
C ASP A 490 -20.30 -17.06 0.07
N VAL A 491 -19.87 -15.93 0.66
CA VAL A 491 -18.45 -15.64 0.95
C VAL A 491 -17.87 -16.67 1.93
N MET A 492 -18.62 -17.05 2.97
CA MET A 492 -18.15 -17.97 4.00
C MET A 492 -18.07 -19.41 3.48
N THR A 493 -18.99 -19.85 2.63
CA THR A 493 -18.94 -21.14 1.93
C THR A 493 -17.71 -21.17 1.00
N MET A 494 -17.53 -20.14 0.17
CA MET A 494 -16.37 -20.06 -0.74
C MET A 494 -15.03 -20.07 0.01
N LEU A 495 -14.94 -19.41 1.18
CA LEU A 495 -13.76 -19.49 2.06
C LEU A 495 -13.58 -20.88 2.71
N ALA A 496 -14.66 -21.61 2.92
CA ALA A 496 -14.64 -22.96 3.49
C ALA A 496 -14.17 -24.01 2.48
N ASP A 497 -14.55 -23.87 1.21
CA ASP A 497 -14.16 -24.70 0.07
C ASP A 497 -12.66 -24.58 -0.27
N ALA A 498 -11.95 -23.61 0.30
CA ALA A 498 -10.54 -23.33 0.00
C ALA A 498 -9.61 -24.51 0.34
N GLY A 499 -8.70 -24.82 -0.59
CA GLY A 499 -7.60 -25.77 -0.37
C GLY A 499 -8.06 -27.20 -0.10
N THR A 500 -7.96 -27.63 1.16
CA THR A 500 -8.31 -28.99 1.60
C THR A 500 -9.68 -29.09 2.26
N GLY A 501 -10.50 -28.03 2.19
CA GLY A 501 -11.86 -28.01 2.76
C GLY A 501 -11.89 -27.95 4.30
N LYS A 502 -10.76 -27.66 4.96
CA LYS A 502 -10.68 -27.58 6.43
C LYS A 502 -11.61 -26.52 7.01
N GLY A 503 -11.99 -25.50 6.23
CA GLY A 503 -12.91 -24.45 6.68
C GLY A 503 -14.31 -24.96 7.05
N HIS A 504 -14.82 -26.01 6.39
CA HIS A 504 -16.14 -26.59 6.73
C HIS A 504 -16.18 -27.13 8.16
N SER A 505 -15.05 -27.63 8.69
CA SER A 505 -14.96 -28.08 10.09
C SER A 505 -15.20 -26.97 11.12
N HIS A 506 -15.05 -25.70 10.71
CA HIS A 506 -15.34 -24.52 11.53
C HIS A 506 -16.70 -23.89 11.20
N LEU A 507 -17.12 -23.92 9.93
CA LEU A 507 -18.38 -23.34 9.49
C LEU A 507 -19.59 -24.21 9.88
N PHE A 508 -19.52 -25.53 9.75
CA PHE A 508 -20.63 -26.44 10.04
C PHE A 508 -21.12 -26.36 11.52
N PRO A 509 -20.25 -26.35 12.55
CA PRO A 509 -20.69 -26.16 13.93
C PRO A 509 -21.28 -24.78 14.22
N ALA A 510 -20.87 -23.74 13.49
CA ALA A 510 -21.41 -22.39 13.61
C ALA A 510 -22.80 -22.30 12.95
N ALA A 511 -22.95 -22.85 11.75
CA ALA A 511 -24.22 -22.95 11.03
C ALA A 511 -25.29 -23.68 11.87
N ALA A 512 -24.95 -24.78 12.54
CA ALA A 512 -25.86 -25.46 13.46
C ALA A 512 -26.35 -24.56 14.62
N GLN A 513 -25.47 -23.76 15.22
CA GLN A 513 -25.84 -22.79 16.28
C GLN A 513 -26.70 -21.63 15.74
N TRP A 514 -26.49 -21.25 14.49
CA TRP A 514 -27.30 -20.24 13.82
C TRP A 514 -28.71 -20.74 13.51
N VAL A 515 -28.88 -21.99 13.06
CA VAL A 515 -30.21 -22.61 12.90
C VAL A 515 -30.96 -22.63 14.24
N GLU A 516 -30.30 -23.00 15.34
CA GLU A 516 -30.92 -22.95 16.68
C GLU A 516 -31.32 -21.51 17.07
N SER A 517 -30.56 -20.50 16.66
CA SER A 517 -30.85 -19.09 16.91
C SER A 517 -32.02 -18.58 16.06
N CYS A 518 -32.06 -18.93 14.78
CA CYS A 518 -33.17 -18.63 13.88
C CYS A 518 -34.47 -19.35 14.32
N ALA A 519 -34.38 -20.59 14.79
CA ALA A 519 -35.53 -21.31 15.36
C ALA A 519 -36.11 -20.59 16.58
N LYS A 520 -35.27 -20.11 17.50
CA LYS A 520 -35.69 -19.29 18.66
C LYS A 520 -36.31 -17.95 18.24
N TYR A 521 -35.79 -17.33 17.17
CA TYR A 521 -36.36 -16.09 16.62
C TYR A 521 -37.77 -16.32 16.05
N VAL A 522 -37.98 -17.38 15.28
CA VAL A 522 -39.30 -17.77 14.72
C VAL A 522 -40.29 -18.20 15.80
N GLN A 523 -39.81 -18.76 16.93
CA GLN A 523 -40.65 -19.16 18.06
C GLN A 523 -41.17 -17.99 18.93
N ASN A 524 -40.72 -16.75 18.73
CA ASN A 524 -41.30 -15.60 19.44
C ASN A 524 -42.73 -15.29 18.95
N SER A 525 -43.68 -15.17 19.89
CA SER A 525 -45.10 -14.91 19.63
C SER A 525 -45.35 -13.74 18.67
N ASP A 526 -44.70 -12.61 18.93
CA ASP A 526 -44.93 -11.34 18.25
C ASP A 526 -44.48 -11.34 16.78
N ILE A 527 -43.61 -12.29 16.41
CA ILE A 527 -43.13 -12.49 15.04
C ILE A 527 -44.00 -13.56 14.36
N SER A 528 -44.33 -14.64 15.06
CA SER A 528 -45.23 -15.69 14.57
C SER A 528 -46.61 -15.14 14.19
N GLU A 529 -47.20 -14.26 15.02
CA GLU A 529 -48.48 -13.59 14.70
C GLU A 529 -48.37 -12.65 13.48
N LYS A 530 -47.28 -11.90 13.32
CA LYS A 530 -47.03 -11.04 12.15
C LYS A 530 -46.78 -11.83 10.86
N LEU A 531 -46.20 -13.02 10.98
CA LEU A 531 -46.01 -13.96 9.87
C LEU A 531 -47.35 -14.55 9.42
N ALA A 532 -48.24 -14.85 10.37
CA ALA A 532 -49.57 -15.38 10.12
C ALA A 532 -50.54 -14.33 9.52
N SER A 533 -50.38 -13.05 9.84
CA SER A 533 -51.28 -11.98 9.36
C SER A 533 -51.06 -11.54 7.92
N THR A 534 -49.87 -11.76 7.34
CA THR A 534 -49.46 -11.10 6.08
C THR A 534 -48.42 -11.93 5.31
N PRO A 535 -48.85 -12.80 4.37
CA PRO A 535 -47.92 -13.73 3.69
C PRO A 535 -46.89 -13.05 2.78
N ASP A 536 -47.18 -11.88 2.22
CA ASP A 536 -46.24 -11.15 1.34
C ASP A 536 -45.00 -10.62 2.08
N LEU A 537 -45.06 -10.50 3.41
CA LEU A 537 -43.90 -10.12 4.23
C LEU A 537 -42.88 -11.26 4.41
N LEU A 538 -43.26 -12.54 4.18
CA LEU A 538 -42.29 -13.65 4.28
C LEU A 538 -41.16 -13.54 3.26
N LYS A 539 -41.46 -13.12 2.02
CA LYS A 539 -40.44 -12.94 0.97
C LYS A 539 -39.43 -11.83 1.27
N ASN A 540 -39.81 -10.87 2.09
CA ASN A 540 -38.99 -9.71 2.43
C ASN A 540 -38.33 -9.82 3.82
N ASN A 541 -38.57 -10.92 4.56
CA ASN A 541 -38.00 -11.13 5.88
C ASN A 541 -36.59 -11.73 5.76
N SER A 542 -35.57 -10.87 5.85
CA SER A 542 -34.16 -11.23 5.70
C SER A 542 -33.69 -12.31 6.68
N ALA A 543 -34.27 -12.38 7.89
CA ALA A 543 -33.96 -13.43 8.86
C ALA A 543 -34.45 -14.81 8.41
N LEU A 544 -35.58 -14.89 7.70
CA LEU A 544 -36.08 -16.16 7.15
C LEU A 544 -35.29 -16.59 5.91
N SER A 545 -34.95 -15.65 5.02
CA SER A 545 -34.07 -15.91 3.87
C SER A 545 -32.68 -16.37 4.31
N ALA A 546 -32.15 -15.81 5.40
CA ALA A 546 -30.90 -16.26 6.02
C ALA A 546 -31.03 -17.68 6.57
N ALA A 547 -32.14 -18.01 7.26
CA ALA A 547 -32.38 -19.35 7.78
C ALA A 547 -32.45 -20.43 6.67
N SER A 548 -33.12 -20.15 5.54
CA SER A 548 -33.13 -21.05 4.39
C SER A 548 -31.71 -21.30 3.84
N CYS A 549 -30.95 -20.23 3.58
CA CYS A 549 -29.59 -20.34 3.06
C CYS A 549 -28.65 -21.15 3.97
N ILE A 550 -28.81 -21.07 5.30
CA ILE A 550 -28.06 -21.91 6.25
C ILE A 550 -28.49 -23.38 6.17
N LEU A 551 -29.78 -23.66 6.00
CA LEU A 551 -30.31 -25.02 5.86
C LEU A 551 -29.90 -25.66 4.53
N ASP A 552 -29.86 -24.90 3.44
CA ASP A 552 -29.37 -25.34 2.14
C ASP A 552 -27.90 -25.76 2.26
N TYR A 553 -27.02 -24.88 2.78
CA TYR A 553 -25.61 -25.20 3.06
C TYR A 553 -25.41 -26.43 3.95
N LEU A 554 -26.19 -26.56 5.04
CA LEU A 554 -26.10 -27.73 5.93
C LEU A 554 -26.53 -29.01 5.19
N THR A 555 -27.53 -28.92 4.31
CA THR A 555 -27.98 -30.05 3.49
C THR A 555 -26.90 -30.46 2.51
N ASP A 556 -26.30 -29.51 1.77
CA ASP A 556 -25.22 -29.77 0.82
C ASP A 556 -24.00 -30.41 1.49
N VAL A 557 -23.58 -29.91 2.66
CA VAL A 557 -22.45 -30.50 3.43
C VAL A 557 -22.79 -31.89 3.95
N ILE A 558 -24.02 -32.13 4.43
CA ILE A 558 -24.43 -33.47 4.89
C ILE A 558 -24.47 -34.45 3.71
N LEU A 559 -25.06 -34.05 2.58
CA LEU A 559 -25.10 -34.86 1.35
C LEU A 559 -23.68 -35.22 0.90
N SER A 560 -22.78 -34.24 0.82
CA SER A 560 -21.35 -34.43 0.48
C SER A 560 -20.60 -35.40 1.40
N ILE A 561 -20.99 -35.48 2.69
CA ILE A 561 -20.41 -36.44 3.63
C ILE A 561 -21.04 -37.84 3.46
N THR A 562 -22.33 -37.92 3.12
CA THR A 562 -23.04 -39.19 2.92
C THR A 562 -22.79 -39.84 1.56
N GLU A 563 -22.46 -39.07 0.52
CA GLU A 563 -22.15 -39.56 -0.84
C GLU A 563 -20.70 -40.05 -1.01
N GLN A 564 -20.05 -40.52 0.07
CA GLN A 564 -18.82 -41.30 -0.13
C GLN A 564 -19.15 -42.58 -0.90
N PRO A 565 -18.41 -42.92 -1.98
CA PRO A 565 -18.54 -44.23 -2.60
C PRO A 565 -18.27 -45.30 -1.53
N PRO A 566 -19.01 -46.42 -1.51
CA PRO A 566 -18.92 -47.38 -0.44
C PRO A 566 -17.48 -47.89 -0.31
N ARG A 567 -16.84 -47.58 0.83
CA ARG A 567 -15.53 -48.15 1.18
C ARG A 567 -15.65 -49.67 1.18
N SER A 568 -15.09 -50.30 0.16
CA SER A 568 -15.02 -51.75 0.01
C SER A 568 -14.04 -52.36 1.03
N VAL A 569 -14.52 -52.52 2.27
CA VAL A 569 -13.85 -53.29 3.32
C VAL A 569 -14.65 -54.56 3.61
N SER A 570 -14.44 -55.54 2.73
CA SER A 570 -14.56 -57.00 2.96
C SER A 570 -15.95 -57.59 3.30
N PRO A 571 -16.22 -58.85 2.92
CA PRO A 571 -17.58 -59.40 2.91
C PRO A 571 -18.03 -59.94 4.27
N GLN A 572 -19.27 -59.63 4.66
CA GLN A 572 -20.00 -60.36 5.70
C GLN A 572 -20.93 -61.37 5.05
N TRP A 573 -20.64 -62.65 5.28
CA TRP A 573 -21.53 -63.76 4.96
C TRP A 573 -22.65 -63.83 6.01
N GLU A 574 -23.90 -63.95 5.58
CA GLU A 574 -25.01 -64.37 6.45
C GLU A 574 -25.23 -65.89 6.38
N HIS A 575 -25.85 -66.45 7.43
CA HIS A 575 -25.65 -67.84 7.87
C HIS A 575 -26.37 -68.95 7.08
N GLU A 576 -25.63 -70.05 6.92
CA GLU A 576 -26.01 -71.48 7.04
C GLU A 576 -27.47 -71.95 6.80
N SER A 577 -27.61 -72.84 5.81
CA SER A 577 -28.32 -74.13 5.95
C SER A 577 -27.72 -75.14 4.93
N PRO A 578 -27.64 -76.46 5.21
CA PRO A 578 -26.59 -77.33 4.66
C PRO A 578 -27.03 -78.27 3.51
N LEU A 579 -26.14 -79.22 3.16
CA LEU A 579 -26.21 -80.27 2.10
C LEU A 579 -25.87 -79.73 0.69
N ASP A 580 -25.07 -80.36 -0.16
CA ASP A 580 -24.14 -81.51 -0.11
C ASP A 580 -23.16 -81.30 -1.32
N ILE A 581 -21.85 -81.63 -1.28
CA ILE A 581 -21.28 -82.87 -1.87
C ILE A 581 -21.95 -83.17 -3.24
N GLU A 582 -21.35 -83.02 -4.43
CA GLU A 582 -19.98 -83.35 -4.89
C GLU A 582 -19.78 -82.90 -6.37
N LEU A 583 -18.52 -82.98 -6.86
CA LEU A 583 -18.06 -83.32 -8.24
C LEU A 583 -18.69 -82.63 -9.49
N ASP A 584 -17.94 -81.91 -10.35
CA ASP A 584 -16.85 -82.32 -11.29
C ASP A 584 -17.37 -82.38 -12.75
N TRP A 585 -16.47 -82.50 -13.74
CA TRP A 585 -16.68 -82.63 -15.20
C TRP A 585 -16.93 -81.28 -15.94
N GLN A 586 -16.10 -80.91 -16.94
CA GLN A 586 -15.99 -81.41 -18.33
C GLN A 586 -17.30 -81.20 -19.14
N GLU A 587 -17.31 -80.84 -20.43
CA GLU A 587 -16.24 -80.55 -21.41
C GLU A 587 -16.81 -79.65 -22.54
N GLU A 588 -16.02 -79.46 -23.62
CA GLU A 588 -16.38 -79.17 -25.03
C GLU A 588 -17.87 -78.94 -25.41
N THR A 589 -18.21 -78.06 -26.36
CA THR A 589 -18.22 -78.35 -27.81
C THR A 589 -18.60 -77.07 -28.61
N ILE A 590 -17.95 -76.72 -29.76
CA ILE A 590 -18.36 -76.97 -31.19
C ILE A 590 -19.67 -76.22 -31.58
N ASP A 591 -19.93 -75.58 -32.73
CA ASP A 591 -19.30 -75.28 -34.06
C ASP A 591 -20.14 -74.12 -34.71
N ASP A 592 -19.83 -73.42 -35.82
CA ASP A 592 -18.61 -72.98 -36.54
C ASP A 592 -19.08 -71.92 -37.62
N ASP A 593 -18.32 -71.68 -38.71
CA ASP A 593 -18.62 -70.91 -39.96
C ASP A 593 -18.61 -69.34 -39.88
N ASP A 594 -17.75 -68.58 -40.57
CA ASP A 594 -17.35 -68.50 -42.01
C ASP A 594 -18.31 -67.62 -42.86
N SER A 595 -17.94 -66.39 -43.24
CA SER A 595 -17.32 -65.97 -44.53
C SER A 595 -16.86 -64.49 -44.38
N GLY A 596 -15.87 -63.91 -45.09
CA GLY A 596 -15.57 -63.94 -46.53
C GLY A 596 -16.50 -62.97 -47.30
N GLU A 597 -16.09 -62.01 -48.13
CA GLU A 597 -14.79 -61.57 -48.66
C GLU A 597 -14.83 -60.04 -49.06
N ASP A 598 -13.66 -59.41 -49.16
CA ASP A 598 -13.18 -58.38 -50.12
C ASP A 598 -14.10 -57.28 -50.73
N SER A 599 -13.62 -56.03 -50.75
CA SER A 599 -12.91 -55.47 -51.94
C SER A 599 -12.65 -53.95 -51.83
N ASP A 600 -11.55 -53.48 -52.40
CA ASP A 600 -10.96 -52.14 -52.23
C ASP A 600 -11.58 -51.03 -53.11
N GLU A 601 -11.33 -49.76 -52.74
CA GLU A 601 -10.72 -48.74 -53.65
C GLU A 601 -10.43 -47.43 -52.88
N ASP A 602 -9.35 -46.75 -53.27
CA ASP A 602 -8.67 -45.72 -52.48
C ASP A 602 -9.23 -44.29 -52.65
N SER A 603 -9.08 -43.44 -51.63
CA SER A 603 -8.96 -42.00 -51.86
C SER A 603 -8.06 -41.30 -50.84
N LEU A 604 -6.90 -40.90 -51.36
CA LEU A 604 -5.76 -40.38 -50.64
C LEU A 604 -5.99 -39.00 -49.99
N SER A 605 -5.17 -38.76 -48.94
CA SER A 605 -4.56 -37.48 -48.53
C SER A 605 -5.05 -36.83 -47.21
N ASN A 606 -4.29 -37.02 -46.12
CA ASN A 606 -3.17 -36.11 -45.77
C ASN A 606 -2.48 -36.45 -44.42
N LYS A 607 -1.16 -36.69 -44.50
CA LYS A 607 -0.11 -36.21 -43.58
C LYS A 607 -0.16 -36.58 -42.07
N LEU A 608 0.47 -37.71 -41.76
CA LEU A 608 1.18 -38.07 -40.51
C LEU A 608 2.37 -38.97 -40.96
N CYS A 609 3.53 -39.10 -40.31
CA CYS A 609 4.17 -38.42 -39.18
C CYS A 609 5.70 -38.71 -39.27
N THR A 610 6.59 -37.78 -38.91
CA THR A 610 8.04 -38.07 -38.83
C THR A 610 8.41 -38.73 -37.50
N PHE A 611 8.39 -40.05 -37.51
CA PHE A 611 9.41 -40.97 -36.98
C PHE A 611 10.22 -40.55 -35.73
N THR A 612 9.97 -41.24 -34.60
CA THR A 612 11.05 -41.68 -33.70
C THR A 612 10.69 -43.03 -33.06
N VAL A 613 11.46 -44.07 -33.37
CA VAL A 613 11.34 -45.42 -32.80
C VAL A 613 12.58 -45.74 -31.98
N THR A 614 12.38 -46.21 -30.74
CA THR A 614 13.18 -47.24 -30.03
C THR A 614 12.38 -47.63 -28.77
N GLN A 615 11.83 -48.84 -28.67
CA GLN A 615 12.51 -50.09 -28.23
C GLN A 615 13.24 -49.97 -26.88
N LYS A 616 13.11 -50.92 -25.93
CA LYS A 616 12.18 -52.05 -25.79
C LYS A 616 12.20 -52.48 -24.31
N GLU A 617 11.10 -53.06 -23.84
CA GLU A 617 10.98 -54.09 -22.78
C GLU A 617 12.18 -54.37 -21.85
N PHE A 618 11.93 -54.46 -20.53
CA PHE A 618 11.61 -55.78 -19.94
C PHE A 618 11.27 -55.74 -18.43
N MET A 619 10.29 -56.58 -18.03
CA MET A 619 10.35 -57.52 -16.86
C MET A 619 10.43 -56.90 -15.44
N ASN A 620 9.72 -57.32 -14.38
CA ASN A 620 8.75 -58.38 -14.05
C ASN A 620 8.04 -57.90 -12.74
N GLN A 621 7.01 -58.51 -12.12
CA GLN A 621 6.36 -59.82 -12.22
C GLN A 621 4.93 -59.73 -11.62
N HIS A 622 4.04 -60.68 -11.93
CA HIS A 622 2.70 -60.77 -11.35
C HIS A 622 2.70 -61.40 -9.94
N TRP A 623 1.71 -61.07 -9.11
CA TRP A 623 0.50 -61.91 -8.95
C TRP A 623 -0.69 -61.03 -8.54
#